data_AF-A0A7S1Z3T1-F1
#
_entry.id   AF-A0A7S1Z3T1-F1
#
_cell.length_a   1.000
_cell.length_b   1.000
_cell.length_c   1.000
_cell.angle_alpha   90.00
_cell.angle_beta   90.00
_cell.angle_gamma   90.00
#
_symmetry.space_group_name_H-M   'P 1'
#
loop_
_entity.id
_entity.type
_entity.pdbx_description
1 polymer ?
#
loop_
_entity_poly.entity_id
_entity_poly.type
_entity_poly.pdbx_seq_one_letter_code
_entity_poly.pdbx_strand_id
1 'polypeptide(L)'
;GEGGNGSGSGVHERKDKAFVAELFDSFAGTFDDKLKSLEYRVPGLVGEAAEAFLSSKSSASSGKGKGKGTYRSVLDAGCGTGLAGRHLRPLVSGPMVGVDASRKMLDIAEKCTTSTGCGLEAAAAAAKAHSALLRNLRGRHRVTF
;
A
#
# COMPACT_ATOMS: atom_id res chain seq x y z
N GLY A 1 -52.86 -7.45 29.99
CA GLY A 1 -51.41 -7.31 30.15
C GLY A 1 -50.87 -6.94 28.80
N GLU A 2 -50.46 -5.69 28.64
CA GLU A 2 -49.99 -5.11 27.38
C GLU A 2 -48.72 -5.80 26.88
N GLY A 3 -48.63 -5.91 25.55
CA GLY A 3 -47.44 -6.39 24.84
C GLY A 3 -46.59 -5.25 24.27
N GLY A 4 -45.49 -5.64 23.62
CA GLY A 4 -44.63 -4.78 22.78
C GLY A 4 -43.16 -4.86 23.21
N ASN A 5 -42.24 -5.55 22.53
CA ASN A 5 -41.70 -5.39 21.16
C ASN A 5 -40.40 -4.54 21.12
N GLY A 6 -39.41 -5.05 20.38
CA GLY A 6 -38.31 -4.28 19.78
C GLY A 6 -36.98 -4.31 20.55
N SER A 7 -35.98 -5.09 20.16
CA SER A 7 -35.04 -4.85 19.04
C SER A 7 -33.93 -3.85 19.36
N GLY A 8 -32.67 -4.20 19.05
CA GLY A 8 -31.68 -3.17 18.72
C GLY A 8 -30.25 -3.51 19.09
N SER A 9 -29.56 -4.22 18.21
CA SER A 9 -28.16 -3.97 17.82
C SER A 9 -27.22 -3.43 18.89
N GLY A 10 -26.30 -4.27 19.37
CA GLY A 10 -25.05 -3.84 20.00
C GLY A 10 -24.19 -3.09 18.98
N VAL A 11 -24.58 -1.87 18.63
CA VAL A 11 -23.74 -0.94 17.89
C VAL A 11 -22.77 -0.38 18.92
N HIS A 12 -21.52 -0.82 18.87
CA HIS A 12 -20.47 -0.18 19.65
C HIS A 12 -20.47 1.32 19.33
N GLU A 13 -20.73 2.15 20.34
CA GLU A 13 -20.70 3.59 20.20
C GLU A 13 -19.32 4.03 19.70
N ARG A 14 -19.30 4.87 18.66
CA ARG A 14 -18.05 5.34 18.06
C ARG A 14 -17.29 6.15 19.11
N LYS A 15 -16.06 5.73 19.42
CA LYS A 15 -15.16 6.45 20.32
C LYS A 15 -14.84 7.85 19.79
N ASP A 16 -14.53 8.75 20.73
CA ASP A 16 -14.12 10.11 20.41
C ASP A 16 -12.94 10.15 19.44
N LYS A 17 -13.03 11.05 18.44
CA LYS A 17 -12.01 11.17 17.39
C LYS A 17 -10.63 11.49 17.95
N ALA A 18 -10.56 12.34 18.97
CA ALA A 18 -9.31 12.71 19.64
C ALA A 18 -8.67 11.50 20.33
N PHE A 19 -9.46 10.71 21.06
CA PHE A 19 -8.98 9.49 21.71
C PHE A 19 -8.45 8.48 20.70
N VAL A 20 -9.16 8.28 19.58
CA VAL A 20 -8.72 7.38 18.51
C VAL A 20 -7.39 7.87 17.90
N ALA A 21 -7.28 9.16 17.62
CA ALA A 21 -6.06 9.74 17.05
C ALA A 21 -4.85 9.59 18.00
N GLU A 22 -5.02 9.89 19.29
CA GLU A 22 -3.97 9.74 20.31
C GLU A 22 -3.50 8.29 20.45
N LEU A 23 -4.44 7.35 20.43
CA LEU A 23 -4.14 5.92 20.45
C LEU A 23 -3.25 5.53 19.27
N PHE A 24 -3.60 5.92 18.04
CA PHE A 24 -2.78 5.61 16.86
C PHE A 24 -1.43 6.35 16.88
N ASP A 25 -1.39 7.60 17.34
CA ASP A 25 -0.16 8.37 17.50
C ASP A 25 0.83 7.67 18.44
N SER A 26 0.34 7.04 19.51
CA SER A 26 1.19 6.27 20.44
C SER A 26 1.88 5.07 19.78
N PHE A 27 1.30 4.53 18.70
CA PHE A 27 1.85 3.40 17.98
C PHE A 27 2.83 3.77 16.87
N ALA A 28 2.80 5.02 16.38
CA ALA A 28 3.53 5.44 15.19
C ALA A 28 5.03 5.06 15.21
N GLY A 29 5.72 5.27 16.33
CA GLY A 29 7.16 5.02 16.45
C GLY A 29 7.56 3.53 16.47
N THR A 30 6.64 2.62 16.71
CA THR A 30 6.90 1.16 16.77
C THR A 30 6.16 0.39 15.68
N PHE A 31 5.46 1.08 14.79
CA PHE A 31 4.54 0.48 13.84
C PHE A 31 5.27 -0.42 12.84
N ASP A 32 6.34 0.10 12.21
CA ASP A 32 7.12 -0.64 11.21
C ASP A 32 7.77 -1.90 11.82
N ASP A 33 8.26 -1.83 13.06
CA ASP A 33 8.85 -2.97 13.76
C ASP A 33 7.83 -4.08 14.06
N LYS A 34 6.61 -3.69 14.48
CA LYS A 34 5.51 -4.64 14.65
C LYS A 34 5.15 -5.31 13.34
N LEU A 35 5.02 -4.56 12.26
CA LEU A 35 4.75 -5.12 10.94
C LEU A 35 5.86 -6.08 10.48
N LYS A 36 7.12 -5.74 10.76
CA LYS A 36 8.26 -6.63 10.47
C LYS A 36 8.18 -7.93 11.27
N SER A 37 7.82 -7.89 12.56
CA SER A 37 7.64 -9.10 13.37
C SER A 37 6.50 -10.01 12.91
N LEU A 38 5.51 -9.43 12.22
CA LEU A 38 4.40 -10.16 11.62
C LEU A 38 4.69 -10.62 10.19
N GLU A 39 5.93 -10.42 9.73
CA GLU A 39 6.34 -10.66 8.34
C GLU A 39 5.38 -10.02 7.34
N TYR A 40 4.89 -8.82 7.63
CA TYR A 40 3.82 -8.19 6.87
C TYR A 40 4.26 -7.86 5.43
N ARG A 41 3.66 -8.54 4.45
CA ARG A 41 4.05 -8.47 3.02
C ARG A 41 3.21 -7.52 2.17
N VAL A 42 2.05 -7.10 2.67
CA VAL A 42 1.03 -6.40 1.86
C VAL A 42 1.56 -5.15 1.14
N PRO A 43 2.39 -4.27 1.74
CA PRO A 43 2.88 -3.07 1.06
C PRO A 43 3.65 -3.38 -0.24
N GLY A 44 4.49 -4.41 -0.20
CA GLY A 44 5.24 -4.86 -1.38
C GLY A 44 4.32 -5.49 -2.43
N LEU A 45 3.36 -6.32 -2.02
CA LEU A 45 2.39 -6.96 -2.93
C LEU A 45 1.52 -5.93 -3.66
N VAL A 46 1.13 -4.84 -2.99
CA VAL A 46 0.40 -3.72 -3.61
C VAL A 46 1.23 -3.08 -4.72
N GLY A 47 2.51 -2.80 -4.47
CA GLY A 47 3.42 -2.24 -5.48
C GLY A 47 3.60 -3.17 -6.70
N GLU A 48 3.76 -4.46 -6.47
CA GLU A 48 3.86 -5.46 -7.54
C GLU A 48 2.59 -5.54 -8.39
N ALA A 49 1.42 -5.54 -7.75
CA ALA A 49 0.14 -5.55 -8.44
C ALA A 49 -0.04 -4.30 -9.32
N ALA A 50 0.35 -3.13 -8.80
CA ALA A 50 0.32 -1.87 -9.54
C ALA A 50 1.27 -1.88 -10.75
N GLU A 51 2.50 -2.38 -10.58
CA GLU A 51 3.47 -2.51 -11.68
C GLU A 51 2.98 -3.47 -12.78
N ALA A 52 2.40 -4.61 -12.38
CA ALA A 52 1.83 -5.59 -13.30
C ALA A 52 0.68 -4.99 -14.12
N PHE A 53 -0.16 -4.16 -13.50
CA PHE A 53 -1.27 -3.49 -14.18
C PHE A 53 -0.81 -2.43 -15.19
N LEU A 54 0.25 -1.67 -14.90
CA LEU A 54 0.85 -0.76 -15.87
C LEU A 54 1.45 -1.51 -17.08
N SER A 55 2.08 -2.65 -16.80
CA SER A 55 2.72 -3.47 -17.82
C SER A 55 1.70 -4.13 -18.76
N SER A 56 0.56 -4.60 -18.23
CA SER A 56 -0.51 -5.22 -19.04
C SER A 56 -1.20 -4.23 -19.98
N LYS A 57 -1.30 -2.95 -19.61
CA LYS A 57 -1.86 -1.90 -20.47
C LYS A 57 -0.91 -1.40 -21.56
N SER A 58 0.40 -1.59 -21.38
CA SER A 58 1.41 -1.11 -22.33
C SER A 58 1.53 -2.02 -23.57
N SER A 59 1.08 -3.28 -23.48
CA SER A 59 1.11 -4.28 -24.55
C SER A 59 0.07 -4.05 -25.67
N ALA A 60 -0.91 -3.17 -25.45
CA ALA A 60 -2.02 -2.94 -26.37
C ALA A 60 -1.75 -1.86 -27.46
N SER A 61 -0.58 -1.21 -27.42
CA SER A 61 -0.17 -0.22 -28.42
C SER A 61 1.12 -0.68 -29.09
N SER A 62 0.99 -1.43 -30.18
CA SER A 62 2.07 -1.89 -31.06
C SER A 62 2.82 -0.70 -31.68
N GLY A 63 3.76 -0.13 -30.95
CA GLY A 63 4.63 0.94 -31.41
C GLY A 63 5.94 0.93 -30.63
N LYS A 64 7.02 0.51 -31.29
CA LYS A 64 8.40 0.53 -30.78
C LYS A 64 8.71 1.90 -30.18
N GLY A 65 8.87 1.98 -28.85
CA GLY A 65 9.53 3.13 -28.20
C GLY A 65 8.73 3.96 -27.19
N LYS A 66 7.54 3.55 -26.71
CA LYS A 66 6.92 4.24 -25.56
C LYS A 66 7.42 3.64 -24.24
N GLY A 67 8.02 4.49 -23.40
CA GLY A 67 8.50 4.13 -22.07
C GLY A 67 7.41 3.48 -21.20
N LYS A 68 7.84 2.79 -20.15
CA LYS A 68 6.97 2.13 -19.16
C LYS A 68 5.92 3.14 -18.67
N GLY A 69 4.63 2.83 -18.83
CA GLY A 69 3.55 3.73 -18.40
C GLY A 69 3.65 4.04 -16.90
N THR A 70 3.21 5.24 -16.50
CA THR A 70 3.13 5.67 -15.09
C THR A 70 1.70 6.05 -14.72
N TYR A 71 1.36 5.95 -13.43
CA TYR A 71 0.12 6.51 -12.90
C TYR A 71 0.25 8.03 -12.79
N ARG A 72 -0.82 8.75 -13.13
CA ARG A 72 -0.86 10.22 -13.01
C ARG A 72 -0.97 10.69 -11.56
N SER A 73 -1.61 9.93 -10.68
CA SER A 73 -1.77 10.26 -9.27
C SER A 73 -2.14 9.03 -8.45
N VAL A 74 -1.92 9.07 -7.13
CA VAL A 74 -2.28 8.01 -6.18
C VAL A 74 -2.89 8.60 -4.91
N LEU A 75 -3.87 7.88 -4.34
CA LEU A 75 -4.37 8.07 -2.97
C LEU A 75 -4.06 6.79 -2.18
N ASP A 76 -3.34 6.91 -1.08
CA ASP A 76 -3.06 5.85 -0.12
C ASP A 76 -3.91 6.07 1.15
N ALA A 77 -5.04 5.36 1.25
CA ALA A 77 -6.01 5.52 2.32
C ALA A 77 -5.71 4.56 3.48
N GLY A 78 -5.37 5.12 4.64
CA GLY A 78 -4.75 4.37 5.75
C GLY A 78 -3.26 4.17 5.48
N CYS A 79 -2.56 5.24 5.08
CA CYS A 79 -1.17 5.13 4.62
C CYS A 79 -0.18 4.76 5.73
N GLY A 80 -0.58 4.89 7.01
CA GLY A 80 0.30 4.68 8.15
C GLY A 80 1.60 5.46 8.00
N THR A 81 2.72 4.78 8.23
CA THR A 81 4.10 5.30 8.06
C THR A 81 4.59 5.33 6.60
N GLY A 82 3.69 5.11 5.63
CA GLY A 82 3.94 5.23 4.20
C GLY A 82 4.59 4.02 3.54
N LEU A 83 4.56 2.83 4.14
CA LEU A 83 5.21 1.63 3.57
C LEU A 83 4.70 1.29 2.17
N ALA A 84 3.38 1.34 1.92
CA ALA A 84 2.82 1.07 0.59
C ALA A 84 3.21 2.18 -0.41
N GLY A 85 3.12 3.44 0.01
CA GLY A 85 3.59 4.60 -0.74
C GLY A 85 5.04 4.47 -1.26
N ARG A 86 5.95 3.86 -0.49
CA ARG A 86 7.35 3.60 -0.92
C ARG A 86 7.42 2.71 -2.16
N HIS A 87 6.59 1.67 -2.23
CA HIS A 87 6.54 0.80 -3.41
C HIS A 87 5.78 1.42 -4.59
N LEU A 88 4.82 2.30 -4.31
CA LEU A 88 4.02 2.97 -5.33
C LEU A 88 4.76 4.16 -5.96
N ARG A 89 5.59 4.90 -5.19
CA ARG A 89 6.19 6.17 -5.65
C ARG A 89 6.94 6.06 -6.98
N PRO A 90 7.76 5.03 -7.24
CA PRO A 90 8.46 4.88 -8.53
C PRO A 90 7.52 4.69 -9.74
N LEU A 91 6.25 4.36 -9.50
CA LEU A 91 5.25 4.10 -10.54
C LEU A 91 4.37 5.32 -10.85
N VAL A 92 4.54 6.44 -10.14
CA VAL A 92 3.65 7.61 -10.17
C VAL A 92 4.41 8.85 -10.63
N SER A 93 3.92 9.52 -11.67
CA SER A 93 4.53 10.75 -12.20
C SER A 93 3.99 12.04 -11.57
N GLY A 94 2.75 12.02 -11.06
CA GLY A 94 2.13 13.18 -10.42
C GLY A 94 1.96 13.04 -8.90
N PRO A 95 0.93 13.68 -8.32
CA PRO A 95 0.77 13.78 -6.87
C PRO A 95 0.43 12.43 -6.23
N MET A 96 0.92 12.24 -5.01
CA MET A 96 0.56 11.13 -4.13
C MET A 96 0.02 11.73 -2.83
N VAL A 97 -1.18 11.32 -2.46
CA VAL A 97 -1.86 11.77 -1.23
C VAL A 97 -1.94 10.60 -0.27
N GLY A 98 -1.38 10.74 0.93
CA GLY A 98 -1.57 9.80 2.04
C GLY A 98 -2.61 10.34 3.02
N VAL A 99 -3.48 9.47 3.51
CA VAL A 99 -4.47 9.81 4.55
C VAL A 99 -4.35 8.80 5.68
N ASP A 100 -4.26 9.29 6.91
CA ASP A 100 -4.26 8.47 8.13
C ASP A 100 -4.91 9.23 9.29
N ALA A 101 -5.39 8.51 10.29
CA ALA A 101 -5.94 9.10 11.51
C ALA A 101 -4.84 9.63 12.45
N SER A 102 -3.62 9.09 12.36
CA SER A 102 -2.48 9.52 13.16
C SER A 102 -1.67 10.60 12.46
N ARG A 103 -1.52 11.75 13.12
CA ARG A 103 -0.65 12.82 12.61
C ARG A 103 0.81 12.39 12.61
N LYS A 104 1.25 11.66 13.65
CA LYS A 104 2.63 11.17 13.73
C LYS A 104 2.97 10.17 12.63
N MET A 105 2.02 9.31 12.24
CA MET A 105 2.19 8.42 11.09
C MET A 105 2.35 9.20 9.79
N LEU A 106 1.53 10.25 9.58
CA LEU A 106 1.64 11.14 8.41
C LEU A 106 3.00 11.84 8.35
N ASP A 107 3.52 12.35 9.47
CA ASP A 107 4.83 13.01 9.53
C ASP A 107 5.98 12.05 9.17
N ILE A 108 5.84 10.74 9.46
CA ILE A 108 6.78 9.69 9.03
C ILE A 108 6.61 9.38 7.54
N ALA A 109 5.36 9.19 7.09
CA ALA A 109 5.04 8.89 5.71
C ALA A 109 5.56 9.97 4.77
N GLU A 110 5.32 11.24 5.07
CA GLU A 110 5.78 12.39 4.27
C GLU A 110 7.30 12.35 4.03
N LYS A 111 8.09 11.99 5.04
CA LYS A 111 9.56 11.87 4.90
C LYS A 111 9.97 10.67 4.05
N CYS A 112 9.17 9.61 4.10
CA CYS A 112 9.56 8.30 3.58
C CYS A 112 8.97 7.93 2.21
N THR A 113 7.94 8.63 1.71
CA THR A 113 7.29 8.35 0.43
C THR A 113 7.70 9.30 -0.71
N THR A 114 8.67 10.19 -0.48
CA THR A 114 9.21 11.11 -1.50
C THR A 114 10.08 10.36 -2.52
N SER A 115 10.60 11.01 -3.57
CA SER A 115 11.50 10.35 -4.53
C SER A 115 12.83 9.85 -3.95
N THR A 116 13.19 10.29 -2.74
CA THR A 116 14.42 9.94 -2.02
C THR A 116 14.14 9.42 -0.60
N GLY A 117 12.89 9.06 -0.33
CA GLY A 117 12.42 8.61 0.97
C GLY A 117 13.13 7.39 1.55
N CYS A 118 12.89 7.14 2.83
CA CYS A 118 13.59 6.13 3.61
C CYS A 118 13.39 4.71 3.04
N GLY A 119 14.46 4.12 2.49
CA GLY A 119 14.47 2.72 2.05
C GLY A 119 13.81 2.42 0.70
N LEU A 120 13.53 3.42 -0.14
CA LEU A 120 12.94 3.21 -1.48
C LEU A 120 13.73 2.27 -2.37
N GLU A 121 15.06 2.34 -2.36
CA GLU A 121 15.89 1.45 -3.17
C GLU A 121 15.76 -0.01 -2.72
N ALA A 122 15.73 -0.26 -1.41
CA ALA A 122 15.54 -1.60 -0.85
C ALA A 122 14.12 -2.14 -1.16
N ALA A 123 13.10 -1.30 -1.05
CA ALA A 123 11.71 -1.63 -1.36
C ALA A 123 11.51 -1.98 -2.84
N ALA A 124 12.11 -1.19 -3.74
CA ALA A 124 12.09 -1.44 -5.18
C ALA A 124 12.87 -2.70 -5.56
N ALA A 125 14.01 -2.97 -4.91
CA ALA A 125 14.80 -4.19 -5.13
C ALA A 125 14.04 -5.45 -4.69
N ALA A 126 13.39 -5.43 -3.52
CA ALA A 126 12.60 -6.56 -3.01
C ALA A 126 11.41 -6.89 -3.92
N ALA A 127 10.66 -5.88 -4.37
CA ALA A 127 9.55 -6.07 -5.30
C ALA A 127 10.01 -6.65 -6.66
N LYS A 128 11.14 -6.17 -7.19
CA LYS A 128 11.74 -6.72 -8.42
C LYS A 128 12.16 -8.19 -8.27
N ALA A 129 12.77 -8.55 -7.14
CA ALA A 129 13.21 -9.92 -6.86
C ALA A 129 12.01 -10.89 -6.77
N HIS A 130 10.95 -10.48 -6.08
CA HIS A 130 9.73 -11.30 -5.94
C HIS A 130 8.95 -11.42 -7.27
N SER A 131 8.79 -10.34 -8.03
CA SER A 131 8.21 -10.37 -9.37
C SER A 131 8.99 -11.28 -10.34
N ALA A 132 10.34 -11.26 -10.27
CA ALA A 132 11.18 -12.18 -11.02
C ALA A 132 10.95 -13.65 -10.60
N LEU A 133 10.87 -13.93 -9.30
CA LEU A 133 10.54 -15.26 -8.78
C LEU A 133 9.17 -15.75 -9.27
N LEU A 134 8.13 -14.92 -9.20
CA LEU A 134 6.78 -15.26 -9.67
C LEU A 134 6.74 -15.51 -11.20
N ARG A 135 7.46 -14.73 -12.00
CA ARG A 135 7.60 -14.99 -13.45
C ARG A 135 8.30 -16.33 -13.71
N ASN A 136 9.36 -16.64 -12.97
CA ASN A 136 10.07 -17.91 -13.08
C ASN A 136 9.22 -19.11 -12.62
N LEU A 137 8.33 -18.93 -11.64
CA LEU A 137 7.36 -19.94 -11.23
C LEU A 137 6.29 -20.18 -12.30
N ARG A 138 5.76 -19.11 -12.91
CA ARG A 138 4.80 -19.22 -14.04
C ARG A 138 5.42 -19.86 -15.29
N GLY A 139 6.72 -19.70 -15.51
CA GLY A 139 7.46 -20.37 -16.60
C GLY A 139 7.67 -21.86 -16.40
N ARG A 140 7.65 -22.36 -15.15
CA ARG A 140 7.86 -23.78 -14.81
C ARG A 140 6.61 -24.67 -14.92
N HIS A 141 5.43 -24.09 -15.17
CA HIS A 141 4.19 -24.81 -15.45
C HIS A 141 3.77 -24.75 -16.93
N ARG A 142 4.71 -24.59 -17.86
CA ARG A 142 4.46 -24.81 -19.30
C ARG A 142 5.02 -26.16 -19.70
N VAL A 143 4.14 -27.15 -19.78
CA VAL A 143 4.35 -28.33 -20.61
C VAL A 143 3.89 -27.94 -22.01
N THR A 144 4.82 -27.80 -22.95
CA THR A 144 4.51 -27.79 -24.39
C THR A 144 4.23 -29.23 -24.80
N PHE A 145 3.03 -29.48 -25.35
CA PHE A 145 2.78 -30.64 -26.20
C PHE A 145 3.30 -30.35 -27.61
#